data_AF-A0A2V8JKA8-F1
#
_entry.id   AF-A0A2V8JKA8-F1
#
_cell.length_a   1.000
_cell.length_b   1.000
_cell.length_c   1.000
_cell.angle_alpha   90.00
_cell.angle_beta   90.00
_cell.angle_gamma   90.00
#
_symmetry.space_group_name_H-M   'P 1'
#
loop_
_entity.id
_entity.type
_entity.pdbx_description
1 polymer ?
#
loop_
_entity_poly.entity_id
_entity_poly.type
_entity_poly.pdbx_seq_one_letter_code
_entity_poly.pdbx_strand_id
1 'polypeptide(L)'
;LIQDLKDEAIFRPAAEAIFMERVKDFHRDDPVTNCLPTGPSEILNAMYRIIQAPTIVALLYESGTGRYRQIYMDGRKLPKDPNPTWLGYSVGHWEGDTLVVESAGFNDRTWLDRVGHPHSEKLRVTERFRRVDFGHMQFQITYDDPEILTKPLSQSLAMNYAADTDMLENVCNEGNIDKIHMVGTGKPGVQLSPAVLAKYVGRYEFREGSRNVAAFVGVTQNVTLVNGQLYINAIPLIPRSETKFDSTGAAAEFVLDANGAVTRLVLSQPEGDGIYVPKR
;
A
#
# COMPACT_ATOMS: atom_id res chain seq x y z
N LEU A 1 -2.89 1.70 -1.23
CA LEU A 1 -1.42 1.74 -1.09
C LEU A 1 -0.99 3.16 -0.73
N ILE A 2 0.10 3.33 0.03
CA ILE A 2 0.73 4.64 0.24
C ILE A 2 1.45 5.01 -1.07
N GLN A 3 0.68 5.36 -2.10
CA GLN A 3 1.14 5.61 -3.47
C GLN A 3 1.32 7.09 -3.78
N ASP A 4 1.08 7.98 -2.82
CA ASP A 4 1.33 9.42 -2.97
C ASP A 4 2.51 9.84 -2.06
N LEU A 5 3.64 9.16 -2.25
CA LEU A 5 4.92 9.56 -1.69
C LEU A 5 5.47 10.65 -2.61
N LYS A 6 5.05 11.90 -2.39
CA LYS A 6 5.74 13.06 -2.96
C LYS A 6 7.18 13.22 -2.45
N ASP A 7 7.66 12.30 -1.61
CA ASP A 7 8.94 12.41 -0.93
C ASP A 7 9.41 11.01 -0.44
N GLU A 8 10.12 10.25 -1.29
CA GLU A 8 10.83 9.02 -0.90
C GLU A 8 11.77 9.26 0.32
N ALA A 9 12.15 10.51 0.57
CA ALA A 9 12.93 10.93 1.74
C ALA A 9 12.17 10.90 3.08
N ILE A 10 10.88 10.53 3.09
CA ILE A 10 10.13 10.40 4.34
C ILE A 10 10.55 9.17 5.16
N PHE A 11 11.01 8.10 4.50
CA PHE A 11 11.51 6.92 5.19
C PHE A 11 12.96 7.13 5.63
N ARG A 12 13.26 6.68 6.85
CA ARG A 12 14.63 6.68 7.36
C ARG A 12 15.45 5.62 6.62
N PRO A 13 16.79 5.79 6.48
CA PRO A 13 17.63 4.85 5.75
C PRO A 13 17.52 3.38 6.21
N ALA A 14 17.32 3.15 7.51
CA ALA A 14 17.11 1.79 8.04
C ALA A 14 15.79 1.17 7.58
N ALA A 15 14.72 1.97 7.49
CA ALA A 15 13.43 1.52 6.98
C ALA A 15 13.50 1.20 5.48
N GLU A 16 14.19 2.05 4.71
CA GLU A 16 14.44 1.82 3.27
C GLU A 16 15.24 0.53 3.04
N ALA A 17 16.25 0.25 3.86
CA ALA A 17 17.03 -0.98 3.76
C ALA A 17 16.16 -2.23 3.95
N ILE A 18 15.27 -2.24 4.96
CA ILE A 18 14.33 -3.34 5.21
C ILE A 18 13.34 -3.49 4.06
N PHE A 19 12.79 -2.37 3.58
CA PHE A 19 11.90 -2.36 2.41
C PHE A 19 12.58 -2.99 1.19
N MET A 20 13.81 -2.57 0.88
CA MET A 20 14.56 -3.11 -0.25
C MET A 20 14.99 -4.56 -0.07
N GLU A 21 15.19 -5.05 1.16
CA GLU A 21 15.38 -6.49 1.41
C GLU A 21 14.12 -7.30 1.08
N ARG A 22 12.93 -6.82 1.50
CA ARG A 22 11.64 -7.44 1.16
C ARG A 22 11.38 -7.44 -0.34
N VAL A 23 11.76 -6.37 -1.03
CA VAL A 23 11.65 -6.33 -2.51
C VAL A 23 12.56 -7.37 -3.16
N LYS A 24 13.78 -7.56 -2.64
CA LYS A 24 14.76 -8.53 -3.19
C LYS A 24 14.33 -9.98 -2.97
N ASP A 25 13.66 -10.27 -1.87
CA ASP A 25 13.17 -11.62 -1.56
C ASP A 25 11.72 -11.87 -2.02
N PHE A 26 11.20 -11.00 -2.89
CA PHE A 26 9.87 -11.11 -3.47
C PHE A 26 8.75 -11.11 -2.43
N HIS A 27 8.91 -10.32 -1.38
CA HIS A 27 7.89 -10.12 -0.35
C HIS A 27 7.49 -11.44 0.33
N ARG A 28 8.43 -12.39 0.45
CA ARG A 28 8.13 -13.76 0.91
C ARG A 28 7.39 -13.80 2.26
N ASP A 29 7.71 -12.84 3.12
CA ASP A 29 7.20 -12.73 4.48
C ASP A 29 5.99 -11.76 4.57
N ASP A 30 5.34 -11.44 3.44
CA ASP A 30 4.12 -10.61 3.41
C ASP A 30 3.02 -11.21 4.30
N PRO A 31 2.51 -10.46 5.30
CA PRO A 31 1.43 -10.92 6.16
C PRO A 31 0.18 -11.33 5.38
N VAL A 32 -0.20 -10.60 4.33
CA VAL A 32 -1.43 -10.87 3.57
C VAL A 32 -1.33 -12.25 2.92
N THR A 33 -0.24 -12.45 2.18
CA THR A 33 0.07 -13.66 1.44
C THR A 33 0.18 -14.88 2.36
N ASN A 34 0.57 -14.66 3.62
CA ASN A 34 0.64 -15.68 4.65
C ASN A 34 -0.63 -15.84 5.49
N CYS A 35 -1.74 -15.19 5.10
CA CYS A 35 -3.01 -15.21 5.82
C CYS A 35 -2.88 -14.73 7.27
N LEU A 36 -2.14 -13.64 7.47
CA LEU A 36 -1.96 -12.94 8.73
C LEU A 36 -2.60 -11.53 8.64
N PRO A 37 -2.97 -10.90 9.76
CA PRO A 37 -3.53 -9.56 9.73
C PRO A 37 -2.51 -8.57 9.14
N THR A 38 -3.00 -7.54 8.47
CA THR A 38 -2.17 -6.52 7.79
C THR A 38 -1.89 -5.29 8.66
N GLY A 39 -2.45 -5.30 9.86
CA GLY A 39 -2.18 -4.33 10.91
C GLY A 39 -2.69 -2.93 10.57
N PRO A 40 -1.83 -1.90 10.56
CA PRO A 40 -2.25 -0.50 10.41
C PRO A 40 -2.76 -0.16 9.00
N SER A 41 -2.62 -1.08 8.03
CA SER A 41 -3.10 -0.91 6.65
C SER A 41 -4.41 -1.66 6.36
N GLU A 42 -5.00 -2.36 7.33
CA GLU A 42 -6.16 -3.26 7.11
C GLU A 42 -7.34 -2.57 6.42
N ILE A 43 -7.65 -1.35 6.84
CA ILE A 43 -8.75 -0.55 6.30
C ILE A 43 -8.55 -0.09 4.85
N LEU A 44 -7.34 -0.22 4.30
CA LEU A 44 -7.02 0.25 2.95
C LEU A 44 -7.20 -0.81 1.86
N ASN A 45 -7.66 -2.01 2.21
CA ASN A 45 -7.46 -3.19 1.37
C ASN A 45 -8.71 -3.64 0.61
N ALA A 46 -9.86 -3.68 1.29
CA ALA A 46 -11.08 -4.28 0.76
C ALA A 46 -12.32 -3.60 1.35
N MET A 47 -13.50 -4.15 1.08
CA MET A 47 -14.73 -3.69 1.71
C MET A 47 -14.66 -3.87 3.23
N TYR A 48 -15.34 -3.00 3.95
CA TYR A 48 -15.56 -3.16 5.37
C TYR A 48 -16.91 -2.60 5.78
N ARG A 49 -17.43 -3.12 6.89
CA ARG A 49 -18.69 -2.70 7.49
C ARG A 49 -18.41 -1.97 8.79
N ILE A 50 -18.93 -0.74 8.91
CA ILE A 50 -18.89 0.04 10.15
C ILE A 50 -20.17 -0.23 10.93
N ILE A 51 -20.04 -0.81 12.12
CA ILE A 51 -21.15 -1.05 13.04
C ILE A 51 -20.96 -0.13 14.24
N GLN A 52 -21.96 0.70 14.52
CA GLN A 52 -21.91 1.64 15.65
C GLN A 52 -22.82 1.16 16.77
N ALA A 53 -22.28 1.14 17.98
CA ALA A 53 -23.01 0.98 19.23
C ALA A 53 -22.60 2.12 20.19
N PRO A 54 -23.34 2.36 21.29
CA PRO A 54 -23.13 3.55 22.12
C PRO A 54 -21.70 3.72 22.68
N THR A 55 -21.00 2.62 22.97
CA THR A 55 -19.66 2.65 23.58
C THR A 55 -18.57 2.03 22.69
N ILE A 56 -18.93 1.52 21.51
CA ILE A 56 -17.99 0.85 20.62
C ILE A 56 -18.39 1.02 19.17
N VAL A 57 -17.42 1.34 18.32
CA VAL A 57 -17.54 1.21 16.87
C VAL A 57 -16.72 -0.01 16.45
N ALA A 58 -17.34 -0.92 15.71
CA ALA A 58 -16.66 -2.08 15.14
C ALA A 58 -16.47 -1.89 13.64
N LEU A 59 -15.27 -2.19 13.16
CA LEU A 59 -14.98 -2.32 11.74
C LEU A 59 -14.83 -3.81 11.46
N LEU A 60 -15.70 -4.35 10.62
CA LEU A 60 -15.60 -5.72 10.11
C LEU A 60 -14.97 -5.65 8.72
N TYR A 61 -13.85 -6.34 8.52
CA TYR A 61 -13.15 -6.33 7.23
C TYR A 61 -13.57 -7.53 6.39
N GLU A 62 -13.81 -7.31 5.10
CA GLU A 62 -14.10 -8.37 4.13
C GLU A 62 -12.87 -9.23 3.91
N SER A 63 -11.72 -8.60 3.70
CA SER A 63 -10.44 -9.26 3.43
C SER A 63 -9.51 -9.18 4.64
N GLY A 64 -8.45 -9.99 4.61
CA GLY A 64 -7.46 -10.12 5.67
C GLY A 64 -7.89 -11.08 6.77
N THR A 65 -6.94 -11.51 7.61
CA THR A 65 -7.25 -12.37 8.77
C THR A 65 -7.47 -11.58 10.07
N GLY A 66 -7.37 -10.25 10.00
CA GLY A 66 -7.78 -9.30 11.03
C GLY A 66 -9.29 -9.06 11.06
N ARG A 67 -10.10 -10.10 11.21
CA ARG A 67 -11.57 -10.15 11.02
C ARG A 67 -12.38 -8.95 11.51
N TYR A 68 -11.95 -8.31 12.60
CA TYR A 68 -12.57 -7.09 13.08
C TYR A 68 -11.58 -6.22 13.85
N ARG A 69 -11.85 -4.92 13.88
CA ARG A 69 -11.23 -3.94 14.77
C ARG A 69 -12.29 -3.30 15.65
N GLN A 70 -11.96 -3.10 16.92
CA GLN A 70 -12.79 -2.42 17.90
C GLN A 70 -12.24 -1.04 18.18
N ILE A 71 -13.09 -0.03 18.13
CA ILE A 71 -12.80 1.35 18.47
C ILE A 71 -13.63 1.69 19.70
N TYR A 72 -12.98 1.87 20.85
CA TYR A 72 -13.66 2.21 22.10
C TYR A 72 -14.07 3.68 22.10
N MET A 73 -15.35 3.94 22.35
CA MET A 73 -15.96 5.28 22.31
C MET A 73 -16.33 5.81 23.71
N ASP A 74 -15.92 5.12 24.77
CA ASP A 74 -16.32 5.40 26.16
C ASP A 74 -15.43 6.42 26.88
N GLY A 75 -14.59 7.15 26.15
CA GLY A 75 -13.70 8.18 26.70
C GLY A 75 -12.45 7.63 27.39
N ARG A 76 -12.20 6.32 27.33
CA ARG A 76 -10.93 5.75 27.80
C ARG A 76 -9.76 6.26 26.96
N LYS A 77 -8.57 6.31 27.57
CA LYS A 77 -7.33 6.62 26.86
C LYS A 77 -6.68 5.35 26.33
N LEU A 78 -5.79 5.49 25.34
CA LEU A 78 -4.92 4.41 24.92
C LEU A 78 -4.10 3.86 26.10
N PRO A 79 -3.83 2.54 26.15
CA PRO A 79 -2.96 1.97 27.16
C PRO A 79 -1.57 2.61 27.09
N LYS A 80 -0.97 2.90 28.26
CA LYS A 80 0.39 3.47 28.33
C LYS A 80 1.46 2.46 27.94
N ASP A 81 1.24 1.19 28.27
CA ASP A 81 2.12 0.06 28.01
C ASP A 81 1.29 -1.11 27.48
N PRO A 82 0.85 -1.06 26.20
CA PRO A 82 0.04 -2.11 25.61
C PRO A 82 0.90 -3.36 25.35
N ASN A 83 0.34 -4.55 25.57
CA ASN A 83 0.88 -5.76 24.95
C ASN A 83 0.72 -5.63 23.43
N PRO A 84 1.78 -5.63 22.62
CA PRO A 84 1.68 -5.38 21.19
C PRO A 84 0.78 -6.41 20.48
N THR A 85 -0.14 -5.92 19.65
CA THR A 85 -1.08 -6.76 18.88
C THR A 85 -1.03 -6.40 17.40
N TRP A 86 -1.58 -7.25 16.55
CA TRP A 86 -1.53 -7.02 15.09
C TRP A 86 -2.29 -5.76 14.67
N LEU A 87 -3.49 -5.52 15.20
CA LEU A 87 -4.34 -4.38 14.84
C LEU A 87 -4.26 -3.19 15.82
N GLY A 88 -3.42 -3.32 16.86
CA GLY A 88 -3.32 -2.34 17.93
C GLY A 88 -4.60 -2.17 18.76
N TYR A 89 -4.61 -1.11 19.55
CA TYR A 89 -5.74 -0.64 20.35
C TYR A 89 -6.23 0.68 19.78
N SER A 90 -7.55 0.81 19.58
CA SER A 90 -8.16 2.03 19.04
C SER A 90 -9.13 2.64 20.04
N VAL A 91 -9.03 3.95 20.22
CA VAL A 91 -10.02 4.77 20.94
C VAL A 91 -10.52 5.86 20.00
N GLY A 92 -11.75 6.31 20.18
CA GLY A 92 -12.31 7.35 19.34
C GLY A 92 -13.18 8.35 20.08
N HIS A 93 -13.30 9.52 19.47
CA HIS A 93 -14.17 10.61 19.91
C HIS A 93 -14.71 11.37 18.70
N TRP A 94 -15.79 12.12 18.91
CA TRP A 94 -16.37 12.98 17.88
C TRP A 94 -15.84 14.40 17.99
N GLU A 95 -15.38 14.95 16.87
CA GLU A 95 -15.09 16.37 16.67
C GLU A 95 -16.11 16.92 15.67
N GLY A 96 -17.22 17.45 16.18
CA GLY A 96 -18.36 17.84 15.33
C GLY A 96 -18.95 16.64 14.60
N ASP A 97 -18.89 16.63 13.27
CA ASP A 97 -19.37 15.57 12.38
C ASP A 97 -18.29 14.53 12.02
N THR A 98 -17.08 14.67 12.57
CA THR A 98 -15.92 13.84 12.24
C THR A 98 -15.59 12.90 13.39
N LEU A 99 -15.58 11.59 13.12
CA LEU A 99 -15.07 10.59 14.05
C LEU A 99 -13.55 10.59 13.95
N VAL A 100 -12.88 10.91 15.06
CA VAL A 100 -11.42 10.84 15.19
C VAL A 100 -11.09 9.58 15.95
N VAL A 101 -10.16 8.79 15.41
CA VAL A 101 -9.72 7.53 16.00
C VAL A 101 -8.21 7.57 16.17
N GLU A 102 -7.75 7.31 17.38
CA GLU A 102 -6.34 7.19 17.71
C GLU A 102 -6.02 5.72 17.99
N SER A 103 -4.97 5.20 17.35
CA SER A 103 -4.53 3.81 17.52
C SER A 103 -3.05 3.69 17.86
N ALA A 104 -2.71 2.74 18.73
CA ALA A 104 -1.35 2.44 19.19
C ALA A 104 -1.21 0.97 19.64
N GLY A 105 0.01 0.54 19.97
CA GLY A 105 0.26 -0.82 20.48
C GLY A 105 0.22 -1.89 19.39
N PHE A 106 0.63 -1.51 18.18
CA PHE A 106 0.88 -2.43 17.09
C PHE A 106 2.16 -3.23 17.38
N ASN A 107 2.20 -4.51 16.98
CA ASN A 107 3.46 -5.25 16.90
C ASN A 107 4.21 -4.92 15.60
N ASP A 108 5.47 -5.29 15.49
CA ASP A 108 6.33 -5.05 14.31
C ASP A 108 6.25 -6.15 13.24
N ARG A 109 5.28 -7.06 13.35
CA ARG A 109 5.11 -8.21 12.45
C ARG A 109 4.32 -7.87 11.19
N THR A 110 3.66 -6.71 11.17
CA THR A 110 2.89 -6.21 10.03
C THR A 110 3.65 -5.16 9.25
N TRP A 111 3.11 -4.79 8.09
CA TRP A 111 3.71 -3.80 7.21
C TRP A 111 2.86 -2.52 7.25
N LEU A 112 3.52 -1.38 7.04
CA LEU A 112 2.86 -0.08 7.03
C LEU A 112 1.91 0.05 5.83
N ASP A 113 2.24 -0.65 4.74
CA ASP A 113 1.43 -0.75 3.54
C ASP A 113 1.62 -2.09 2.81
N ARG A 114 0.93 -2.22 1.67
CA ARG A 114 0.95 -3.42 0.81
C ARG A 114 2.20 -3.58 -0.05
N VAL A 115 3.10 -2.58 -0.10
CA VAL A 115 4.37 -2.72 -0.85
C VAL A 115 5.54 -3.12 0.05
N GLY A 116 5.36 -3.09 1.37
CA GLY A 116 6.29 -3.69 2.31
C GLY A 116 7.15 -2.72 3.09
N HIS A 117 6.73 -1.45 3.21
CA HIS A 117 7.38 -0.54 4.14
C HIS A 117 7.23 -1.07 5.59
N PRO A 118 8.29 -1.06 6.41
CA PRO A 118 8.19 -1.48 7.81
C PRO A 118 7.44 -0.44 8.66
N HIS A 119 7.02 -0.84 9.85
CA HIS A 119 6.73 0.05 10.97
C HIS A 119 7.29 -0.55 12.27
N SER A 120 7.40 0.26 13.31
CA SER A 120 7.81 -0.15 14.65
C SER A 120 6.62 -0.26 15.61
N GLU A 121 6.86 -0.74 16.83
CA GLU A 121 5.87 -0.71 17.92
C GLU A 121 5.60 0.71 18.44
N LYS A 122 6.41 1.70 18.04
CA LYS A 122 6.18 3.13 18.33
C LYS A 122 5.16 3.76 17.39
N LEU A 123 4.69 3.04 16.36
CA LEU A 123 3.66 3.53 15.46
C LEU A 123 2.43 4.06 16.21
N ARG A 124 2.00 5.25 15.82
CA ARG A 124 0.73 5.87 16.17
C ARG A 124 -0.03 6.16 14.89
N VAL A 125 -1.31 5.82 14.88
CA VAL A 125 -2.19 6.04 13.74
C VAL A 125 -3.32 6.95 14.19
N THR A 126 -3.50 8.06 13.48
CA THR A 126 -4.67 8.94 13.65
C THR A 126 -5.52 8.86 12.39
N GLU A 127 -6.77 8.49 12.56
CA GLU A 127 -7.76 8.35 11.50
C GLU A 127 -8.89 9.37 11.71
N ARG A 128 -9.37 9.95 10.62
CA ARG A 128 -10.51 10.88 10.64
C ARG A 128 -11.53 10.44 9.60
N PHE A 129 -12.72 10.10 10.06
CA PHE A 129 -13.84 9.69 9.23
C PHE A 129 -14.87 10.80 9.22
N ARG A 130 -15.10 11.40 8.05
CA ARG A 130 -16.10 12.44 7.86
C ARG A 130 -17.08 12.03 6.78
N ARG A 131 -18.34 11.79 7.15
CA ARG A 131 -19.40 11.52 6.19
C ARG A 131 -19.80 12.82 5.50
N VAL A 132 -19.61 12.90 4.19
CA VAL A 132 -19.90 14.11 3.40
C VAL A 132 -21.37 14.12 2.97
N ASP A 133 -21.89 12.96 2.59
CA ASP A 133 -23.29 12.73 2.27
C ASP A 133 -23.67 11.25 2.49
N PHE A 134 -24.82 10.80 2.00
CA PHE A 134 -25.25 9.42 2.17
C PHE A 134 -24.33 8.41 1.47
N GLY A 135 -23.78 8.73 0.30
CA GLY A 135 -22.97 7.84 -0.51
C GLY A 135 -21.46 7.97 -0.29
N HIS A 136 -20.99 9.09 0.27
CA HIS A 136 -19.58 9.43 0.30
C HIS A 136 -19.05 9.76 1.69
N MET A 137 -17.83 9.28 1.97
CA MET A 137 -17.08 9.58 3.17
C MET A 137 -15.66 10.01 2.79
N GLN A 138 -15.18 11.08 3.42
CA GLN A 138 -13.77 11.44 3.41
C GLN A 138 -13.09 10.73 4.57
N PHE A 139 -12.04 9.99 4.24
CA PHE A 139 -11.19 9.31 5.20
C PHE A 139 -9.79 9.85 5.12
N GLN A 140 -9.24 10.26 6.25
CA GLN A 140 -7.84 10.63 6.36
C GLN A 140 -7.16 9.69 7.34
N ILE A 141 -5.98 9.22 6.98
CA ILE A 141 -5.11 8.43 7.86
C ILE A 141 -3.75 9.12 7.95
N THR A 142 -3.23 9.23 9.16
CA THR A 142 -1.91 9.76 9.46
C THR A 142 -1.13 8.74 10.27
N TYR A 143 0.04 8.36 9.76
CA TYR A 143 1.01 7.49 10.41
C TYR A 143 2.11 8.34 11.02
N ASP A 144 2.37 8.16 12.31
CA ASP A 144 3.51 8.74 13.01
C ASP A 144 4.33 7.63 13.65
N ASP A 145 5.56 7.47 13.17
CA ASP A 145 6.50 6.48 13.67
C ASP A 145 7.91 7.08 13.64
N PRO A 146 8.43 7.56 14.77
CA PRO A 146 9.71 8.26 14.81
C PRO A 146 10.91 7.36 14.52
N GLU A 147 10.77 6.03 14.54
CA GLU A 147 11.86 5.10 14.19
C GLU A 147 11.95 4.83 12.70
N ILE A 148 10.85 5.05 11.98
CA ILE A 148 10.70 4.67 10.58
C ILE A 148 10.55 5.89 9.67
N LEU A 149 9.81 6.90 10.13
CA LEU A 149 9.49 8.10 9.38
C LEU A 149 10.28 9.31 9.91
N THR A 150 10.64 10.23 9.02
CA THR A 150 11.29 11.51 9.34
C THR A 150 10.29 12.59 9.75
N LYS A 151 9.04 12.45 9.33
CA LYS A 151 7.88 13.28 9.66
C LYS A 151 6.60 12.43 9.53
N PRO A 152 5.48 12.80 10.16
CA PRO A 152 4.22 12.10 9.98
C PRO A 152 3.81 12.02 8.50
N LEU A 153 3.27 10.88 8.11
CA LEU A 153 2.82 10.57 6.75
C LEU A 153 1.30 10.53 6.72
N SER A 154 0.67 11.38 5.92
CA SER A 154 -0.79 11.45 5.81
C SER A 154 -1.27 11.12 4.41
N GLN A 155 -2.39 10.41 4.32
CA GLN A 155 -3.11 10.15 3.08
C GLN A 155 -4.60 10.47 3.28
N SER A 156 -5.24 11.00 2.24
CA SER A 156 -6.69 11.21 2.20
C SER A 156 -7.29 10.35 1.09
N LEU A 157 -8.37 9.64 1.42
CA LEU A 157 -9.09 8.75 0.54
C LEU A 157 -10.57 9.14 0.49
N ALA A 158 -11.14 9.07 -0.70
CA ALA A 158 -12.59 9.10 -0.86
C ALA A 158 -13.11 7.67 -0.76
N MET A 159 -14.06 7.45 0.14
CA MET A 159 -14.75 6.18 0.31
C MET A 159 -16.17 6.28 -0.22
N ASN A 160 -16.58 5.25 -0.94
CA ASN A 160 -17.92 5.14 -1.50
C ASN A 160 -18.72 4.08 -0.73
N TYR A 161 -19.97 4.37 -0.44
CA TYR A 161 -20.91 3.41 0.11
C TYR A 161 -21.25 2.36 -0.95
N ALA A 162 -20.97 1.11 -0.65
CA ALA A 162 -21.36 -0.02 -1.49
C ALA A 162 -22.83 -0.37 -1.21
N ALA A 163 -23.73 0.22 -1.98
CA ALA A 163 -25.16 -0.08 -1.94
C ALA A 163 -25.46 -1.44 -2.61
N ASP A 164 -26.57 -2.07 -2.20
CA ASP A 164 -27.13 -3.27 -2.84
C ASP A 164 -26.17 -4.48 -2.96
N THR A 165 -25.19 -4.56 -2.06
CA THR A 165 -24.27 -5.69 -1.94
C THR A 165 -24.10 -6.08 -0.49
N ASP A 166 -23.75 -7.33 -0.25
CA ASP A 166 -23.34 -7.82 1.05
C ASP A 166 -21.85 -8.09 1.10
N MET A 167 -21.29 -7.91 2.30
CA MET A 167 -19.93 -8.30 2.61
C MET A 167 -19.95 -9.77 2.99
N LEU A 168 -19.38 -10.62 2.13
CA LEU A 168 -19.30 -12.06 2.35
C LEU A 168 -18.01 -12.42 3.10
N GLU A 169 -17.96 -13.63 3.64
CA GLU A 169 -16.73 -14.16 4.22
C GLU A 169 -15.62 -14.29 3.17
N ASN A 170 -14.41 -13.92 3.56
CA ASN A 170 -13.20 -14.27 2.83
C ASN A 170 -12.40 -15.30 3.62
N VAL A 171 -12.18 -16.47 3.04
CA VAL A 171 -11.37 -17.53 3.65
C VAL A 171 -10.01 -17.59 2.95
N CYS A 172 -9.03 -16.86 3.48
CA CYS A 172 -7.68 -16.76 2.89
C CYS A 172 -6.99 -18.12 2.63
N ASN A 173 -7.28 -19.15 3.43
CA ASN A 173 -6.70 -20.48 3.27
C ASN A 173 -7.50 -21.39 2.32
N GLU A 174 -8.69 -20.98 1.87
CA GLU A 174 -9.50 -21.78 0.96
C GLU A 174 -8.93 -21.68 -0.46
N GLY A 175 -8.52 -22.82 -1.03
CA GLY A 175 -7.93 -22.85 -2.36
C GLY A 175 -6.52 -22.25 -2.47
N ASN A 176 -5.83 -21.99 -1.35
CA ASN A 176 -4.46 -21.45 -1.34
C ASN A 176 -3.42 -22.53 -1.70
N ILE A 177 -3.47 -23.00 -2.94
CA ILE A 177 -2.59 -24.04 -3.50
C ILE A 177 -1.23 -23.48 -3.91
N ASP A 178 -1.12 -22.19 -4.16
CA ASP A 178 0.11 -21.56 -4.63
C ASP A 178 1.08 -21.21 -3.50
N LYS A 179 0.69 -21.37 -2.22
CA LYS A 179 1.60 -21.14 -1.07
C LYS A 179 2.90 -21.92 -1.18
N ILE A 180 2.87 -23.14 -1.71
CA ILE A 180 4.07 -23.95 -1.92
C ILE A 180 4.98 -23.41 -3.04
N HIS A 181 4.46 -22.55 -3.92
CA HIS A 181 5.20 -21.91 -5.01
C HIS A 181 5.79 -20.56 -4.58
N MET A 182 5.36 -19.99 -3.45
CA MET A 182 5.82 -18.71 -2.90
C MET A 182 7.11 -18.87 -2.10
N VAL A 183 8.17 -19.31 -2.78
CA VAL A 183 9.47 -19.67 -2.16
C VAL A 183 10.43 -18.49 -1.98
N GLY A 184 9.99 -17.25 -2.27
CA GLY A 184 10.82 -16.05 -2.13
C GLY A 184 12.08 -16.05 -3.00
N THR A 185 12.10 -16.89 -4.04
CA THR A 185 13.23 -17.01 -4.97
C THR A 185 12.73 -16.87 -6.40
N GLY A 186 13.44 -16.08 -7.18
CA GLY A 186 13.16 -15.86 -8.59
C GLY A 186 14.46 -15.75 -9.38
N LYS A 187 14.36 -15.60 -10.70
CA LYS A 187 15.55 -15.30 -11.51
C LYS A 187 16.16 -13.99 -11.01
N PRO A 188 17.46 -13.94 -10.68
CA PRO A 188 18.09 -12.70 -10.26
C PRO A 188 17.86 -11.63 -11.33
N GLY A 189 17.60 -10.39 -10.88
CA GLY A 189 17.48 -9.26 -11.79
C GLY A 189 18.78 -9.07 -12.60
N VAL A 190 18.69 -8.42 -13.74
CA VAL A 190 19.86 -8.08 -14.55
C VAL A 190 20.41 -6.74 -14.07
N GLN A 191 21.71 -6.65 -13.84
CA GLN A 191 22.33 -5.36 -13.52
C GLN A 191 22.38 -4.48 -14.77
N LEU A 192 21.68 -3.35 -14.75
CA LEU A 192 21.76 -2.33 -15.81
C LEU A 192 22.65 -1.18 -15.35
N SER A 193 23.34 -0.53 -16.29
CA SER A 193 24.13 0.65 -15.97
C SER A 193 23.22 1.86 -15.72
N PRO A 194 23.66 2.85 -14.92
CA PRO A 194 22.89 4.09 -14.72
C PRO A 194 22.55 4.80 -16.03
N ALA A 195 23.42 4.72 -17.05
CA ALA A 195 23.18 5.31 -18.36
C ALA A 195 22.02 4.63 -19.13
N VAL A 196 21.85 3.31 -18.97
CA VAL A 196 20.71 2.58 -19.53
C VAL A 196 19.43 2.95 -18.78
N LEU A 197 19.48 2.94 -17.44
CA LEU A 197 18.31 3.28 -16.61
C LEU A 197 17.82 4.72 -16.83
N ALA A 198 18.75 5.66 -17.03
CA ALA A 198 18.43 7.06 -17.28
C ALA A 198 17.56 7.28 -18.53
N LYS A 199 17.57 6.36 -19.52
CA LYS A 199 16.70 6.43 -20.71
C LYS A 199 15.21 6.38 -20.36
N TYR A 200 14.86 5.79 -19.22
CA TYR A 200 13.47 5.52 -18.82
C TYR A 200 12.91 6.58 -17.86
N VAL A 201 13.77 7.45 -17.33
CA VAL A 201 13.36 8.55 -16.44
C VAL A 201 12.45 9.50 -17.20
N GLY A 202 11.30 9.82 -16.62
CA GLY A 202 10.32 10.69 -17.25
C GLY A 202 8.93 10.59 -16.65
N ARG A 203 8.03 11.40 -17.19
CA ARG A 203 6.62 11.41 -16.83
C ARG A 203 5.81 10.71 -17.93
N TYR A 204 4.98 9.76 -17.53
CA TYR A 204 4.12 8.99 -18.42
C TYR A 204 2.66 9.23 -18.07
N GLU A 205 1.82 9.49 -19.07
CA GLU A 205 0.40 9.76 -18.90
C GLU A 205 -0.44 8.61 -19.46
N PHE A 206 -1.51 8.26 -18.75
CA PHE A 206 -2.39 7.16 -19.10
C PHE A 206 -3.01 7.39 -20.47
N ARG A 207 -2.99 6.35 -21.31
CA ARG A 207 -3.65 6.37 -22.62
C ARG A 207 -5.10 5.90 -22.46
N GLU A 208 -6.02 6.82 -22.75
CA GLU A 208 -7.45 6.53 -22.79
C GLU A 208 -7.77 5.28 -23.62
N GLY A 209 -8.67 4.44 -23.10
CA GLY A 209 -9.03 3.14 -23.69
C GLY A 209 -8.16 1.97 -23.25
N SER A 210 -7.11 2.19 -22.46
CA SER A 210 -6.32 1.12 -21.83
C SER A 210 -6.97 0.61 -20.54
N ARG A 211 -6.52 -0.52 -19.99
CA ARG A 211 -7.00 -1.00 -18.68
C ARG A 211 -6.24 -0.32 -17.54
N ASN A 212 -6.92 -0.10 -16.43
CA ASN A 212 -6.26 0.30 -15.19
C ASN A 212 -5.55 -0.92 -14.59
N VAL A 213 -4.33 -0.71 -14.12
CA VAL A 213 -3.52 -1.72 -13.43
C VAL A 213 -3.48 -1.35 -11.96
N ALA A 214 -4.07 -2.19 -11.11
CA ALA A 214 -4.31 -1.86 -9.69
C ALA A 214 -3.00 -1.67 -8.90
N ALA A 215 -1.93 -2.37 -9.30
CA ALA A 215 -0.60 -2.21 -8.71
C ALA A 215 -0.01 -0.80 -8.93
N PHE A 216 -0.44 -0.09 -9.98
CA PHE A 216 0.06 1.23 -10.35
C PHE A 216 -1.10 2.23 -10.49
N VAL A 217 -1.51 2.79 -9.35
CA VAL A 217 -2.63 3.75 -9.32
C VAL A 217 -2.19 5.10 -9.88
N GLY A 218 -3.14 5.79 -10.49
CA GLY A 218 -2.97 7.16 -10.97
C GLY A 218 -2.84 7.24 -12.48
N VAL A 219 -3.36 8.33 -13.05
CA VAL A 219 -3.27 8.61 -14.50
C VAL A 219 -1.88 9.08 -14.93
N THR A 220 -1.01 9.38 -13.97
CA THR A 220 0.37 9.79 -14.20
C THR A 220 1.31 8.83 -13.49
N GLN A 221 2.34 8.38 -14.19
CA GLN A 221 3.43 7.58 -13.64
C GLN A 221 4.73 8.36 -13.80
N ASN A 222 5.35 8.73 -12.68
CA ASN A 222 6.66 9.38 -12.66
C ASN A 222 7.72 8.31 -12.45
N VAL A 223 8.62 8.17 -13.43
CA VAL A 223 9.77 7.28 -13.35
C VAL A 223 10.99 8.10 -12.94
N THR A 224 11.56 7.77 -11.79
CA THR A 224 12.73 8.44 -11.20
C THR A 224 13.89 7.46 -11.06
N LEU A 225 15.12 8.00 -11.06
CA LEU A 225 16.35 7.22 -10.84
C LEU A 225 17.01 7.73 -9.56
N VAL A 226 17.05 6.89 -8.53
CA VAL A 226 17.63 7.22 -7.23
C VAL A 226 18.65 6.15 -6.88
N ASN A 227 19.91 6.55 -6.62
CA ASN A 227 20.99 5.65 -6.25
C ASN A 227 21.17 4.41 -7.17
N GLY A 228 20.92 4.56 -8.47
CA GLY A 228 21.04 3.47 -9.44
C GLY A 228 19.84 2.50 -9.49
N GLN A 229 18.73 2.83 -8.82
CA GLN A 229 17.47 2.09 -8.82
C GLN A 229 16.38 2.94 -9.47
N LEU A 230 15.62 2.36 -10.39
CA LEU A 230 14.42 3.02 -10.94
C LEU A 230 13.25 2.84 -9.99
N TYR A 231 12.45 3.89 -9.87
CA TYR A 231 11.18 3.89 -9.16
C TYR A 231 10.08 4.39 -10.09
N ILE A 232 8.87 3.86 -9.91
CA ILE A 232 7.64 4.35 -10.53
C ILE A 232 6.70 4.80 -9.42
N ASN A 233 6.45 6.10 -9.29
CA ASN A 233 5.66 6.68 -8.18
C ASN A 233 6.09 6.12 -6.80
N ALA A 234 7.40 6.02 -6.55
CA ALA A 234 8.03 5.45 -5.35
C ALA A 234 7.99 3.92 -5.19
N ILE A 235 7.55 3.15 -6.19
CA ILE A 235 7.66 1.69 -6.19
C ILE A 235 8.90 1.27 -6.99
N PRO A 236 9.82 0.46 -6.45
CA PRO A 236 11.01 0.06 -7.16
C PRO A 236 10.69 -0.82 -8.38
N LEU A 237 11.45 -0.60 -9.45
CA LEU A 237 11.44 -1.38 -10.68
C LEU A 237 12.68 -2.27 -10.75
N ILE A 238 12.50 -3.58 -10.61
CA ILE A 238 13.59 -4.56 -10.61
C ILE A 238 13.87 -5.02 -12.05
N PRO A 239 15.03 -4.70 -12.63
CA PRO A 239 15.34 -5.02 -14.02
C PRO A 239 15.37 -6.53 -14.29
N ARG A 240 14.66 -6.97 -15.32
CA ARG A 240 14.66 -8.35 -15.86
C ARG A 240 15.31 -8.45 -17.23
N SER A 241 15.29 -7.36 -17.98
CA SER A 241 16.03 -7.18 -19.24
C SER A 241 16.31 -5.67 -19.40
N GLU A 242 16.86 -5.24 -20.54
CA GLU A 242 17.06 -3.81 -20.80
C GLU A 242 15.74 -3.01 -20.69
N THR A 243 14.61 -3.58 -21.14
CA THR A 243 13.32 -2.87 -21.24
C THR A 243 12.24 -3.39 -20.29
N LYS A 244 12.41 -4.56 -19.68
CA LYS A 244 11.43 -5.19 -18.79
C LYS A 244 11.88 -5.15 -17.34
N PHE A 245 10.94 -4.81 -16.46
CA PHE A 245 11.12 -4.67 -15.04
C PHE A 245 9.97 -5.38 -14.32
N ASP A 246 10.28 -6.01 -13.20
CA ASP A 246 9.27 -6.47 -12.25
C ASP A 246 9.05 -5.39 -11.19
N SER A 247 7.85 -5.37 -10.62
CA SER A 247 7.47 -4.55 -9.49
C SER A 247 6.46 -5.31 -8.63
N THR A 248 5.96 -4.70 -7.55
CA THR A 248 5.07 -5.33 -6.55
C THR A 248 3.84 -5.98 -7.21
N GLY A 249 3.93 -7.29 -7.51
CA GLY A 249 2.87 -8.09 -8.14
C GLY A 249 2.57 -7.78 -9.62
N ALA A 250 3.39 -6.96 -10.29
CA ALA A 250 3.12 -6.51 -11.67
C ALA A 250 4.41 -6.31 -12.46
N ALA A 251 4.31 -6.27 -13.79
CA ALA A 251 5.43 -6.02 -14.68
C ALA A 251 5.33 -4.63 -15.33
N ALA A 252 6.48 -4.03 -15.62
CA ALA A 252 6.62 -2.80 -16.38
C ALA A 252 7.55 -3.03 -17.59
N GLU A 253 7.09 -2.68 -18.78
CA GLU A 253 7.85 -2.78 -20.02
C GLU A 253 7.91 -1.42 -20.74
N PHE A 254 9.13 -0.94 -21.00
CA PHE A 254 9.36 0.24 -21.81
C PHE A 254 9.52 -0.16 -23.27
N VAL A 255 8.61 0.28 -24.14
CA VAL A 255 8.69 -0.02 -25.57
C VAL A 255 9.46 1.08 -26.27
N LEU A 256 10.56 0.70 -26.91
CA LEU A 256 11.45 1.61 -27.63
C LEU A 256 11.11 1.68 -29.13
N ASP A 257 11.36 2.82 -29.76
CA ASP A 257 11.41 2.93 -31.22
C ASP A 257 12.77 2.47 -31.79
N ALA A 258 12.93 2.55 -33.11
CA ALA A 258 14.17 2.18 -33.80
C ALA A 258 15.38 3.03 -33.40
N ASN A 259 15.17 4.22 -32.83
CA ASN A 259 16.22 5.12 -32.36
C ASN A 259 16.51 4.93 -30.86
N GLY A 260 15.84 3.99 -30.20
CA GLY A 260 15.97 3.74 -28.76
C GLY A 260 15.22 4.74 -27.87
N ALA A 261 14.32 5.55 -28.43
CA ALA A 261 13.48 6.45 -27.66
C ALA A 261 12.25 5.71 -27.13
N VAL A 262 11.86 5.99 -25.88
CA VAL A 262 10.66 5.38 -25.29
C VAL A 262 9.42 5.89 -26.02
N THR A 263 8.58 4.97 -26.49
CA THR A 263 7.30 5.29 -27.17
C THR A 263 6.10 5.10 -26.25
N ARG A 264 6.17 4.13 -25.34
CA ARG A 264 5.16 3.84 -24.34
C ARG A 264 5.74 3.03 -23.19
N LEU A 265 5.11 3.16 -22.03
CA LEU A 265 5.26 2.31 -20.87
C LEU A 265 4.03 1.40 -20.80
N VAL A 266 4.25 0.09 -20.77
CA VAL A 266 3.21 -0.91 -20.59
C VAL A 266 3.33 -1.46 -19.17
N LEU A 267 2.26 -1.33 -18.40
CA LEU A 267 2.14 -1.94 -17.07
C LEU A 267 1.21 -3.14 -17.21
N SER A 268 1.62 -4.28 -16.68
CA SER A 268 0.92 -5.55 -16.89
C SER A 268 0.63 -6.25 -15.57
N GLN A 269 -0.60 -6.75 -15.44
CA GLN A 269 -1.07 -7.65 -14.38
C GLN A 269 -1.94 -8.76 -15.01
N PRO A 270 -2.30 -9.83 -14.28
CA PRO A 270 -3.10 -10.93 -14.82
C PRO A 270 -4.42 -10.48 -15.48
N GLU A 271 -5.03 -9.41 -15.00
CA GLU A 271 -6.30 -8.85 -15.49
C GLU A 271 -6.13 -8.01 -16.78
N GLY A 272 -4.90 -7.72 -17.20
CA GLY A 272 -4.56 -7.07 -18.46
C GLY A 272 -3.60 -5.88 -18.34
N ASP A 273 -3.42 -5.19 -19.46
CA ASP A 273 -2.38 -4.16 -19.62
C ASP A 273 -2.92 -2.73 -19.59
N GLY A 274 -2.19 -1.87 -18.88
CA GLY A 274 -2.31 -0.42 -18.93
C GLY A 274 -1.21 0.20 -19.78
N ILE A 275 -1.58 1.11 -20.67
CA ILE A 275 -0.63 1.80 -21.56
C ILE A 275 -0.50 3.25 -21.12
N TYR A 276 0.73 3.70 -20.98
CA TYR A 276 1.08 5.08 -20.70
C TYR A 276 2.02 5.61 -21.77
N VAL A 277 1.87 6.89 -22.13
CA VAL A 277 2.69 7.55 -23.15
C VAL A 277 3.61 8.58 -22.51
N PRO A 278 4.88 8.69 -22.93
CA PRO A 278 5.80 9.68 -22.39
C PRO A 278 5.30 11.08 -22.73
N LYS A 279 5.25 11.93 -21.71
CA LYS A 279 4.95 13.36 -21.85
C LYS A 279 6.25 14.09 -22.13
N ARG A 280 6.30 14.79 -23.26
CA ARG A 280 7.42 15.70 -23.59
C ARG A 280 7.42 16.91 -22.66
#